data_AF-W9JAU0-F1
#
_entry.id   AF-W9JAU0-F1
#
_cell.length_a   1.000
_cell.length_b   1.000
_cell.length_c   1.000
_cell.angle_alpha   90.00
_cell.angle_beta   90.00
_cell.angle_gamma   90.00
#
_symmetry.space_group_name_H-M   'P 1'
#
loop_
_entity.id
_entity.type
_entity.pdbx_description
1 polymer ?
#
loop_
_entity_poly.entity_id
_entity_poly.type
_entity_poly.pdbx_seq_one_letter_code
_entity_poly.pdbx_strand_id
1 'polypeptide(L)'
;MPKVAALALLGLLAPFQLTDGAMIPRQTTDFGVCTNPTIMYVQDQYGMLGYGYKPSNTNDFPHGATADIATIIDFIRSTLQNACRAPTATWFLCTTAAAAANGREGQDAADAFNNVMNQSSPLSEASQAPAPAVSAATVQPSLNMKFSKETIVFGDHLDPIWWFNEYLKADGQPAICDETPHRMPKDHYITFTCEGADPNIVPMMKEALIAVAKDTIDNTALPDDQQGYPSTVFPQSVHVAVAIEVPGTGGAGALSGNLRYNIADSSSNNCGMCSYLSTSGGAVSALTSVAQVVMGFSELIVPGIAVANAAVGFSCLTTC
;
A
#
# COMPACT_ATOMS: atom_id res chain seq x y z
N MET A 1 -29.83 -49.32 51.38
CA MET A 1 -30.20 -48.10 52.13
C MET A 1 -28.96 -47.59 52.84
N PRO A 2 -28.64 -46.28 52.93
CA PRO A 2 -29.10 -45.08 52.20
C PRO A 2 -27.91 -44.32 51.52
N LYS A 3 -28.09 -43.65 50.37
CA LYS A 3 -28.43 -42.22 50.11
C LYS A 3 -27.22 -41.26 49.92
N VAL A 4 -27.18 -40.66 48.71
CA VAL A 4 -27.07 -39.19 48.41
C VAL A 4 -25.70 -38.55 48.77
N ALA A 5 -25.02 -37.78 47.91
CA ALA A 5 -25.49 -36.69 47.07
C ALA A 5 -24.60 -36.47 45.83
N ALA A 6 -25.25 -36.25 44.68
CA ALA A 6 -24.66 -35.56 43.54
C ALA A 6 -24.85 -34.06 43.76
N LEU A 7 -23.76 -33.29 43.85
CA LEU A 7 -23.80 -31.84 43.70
C LEU A 7 -23.60 -31.50 42.23
N ALA A 8 -24.68 -31.11 41.56
CA ALA A 8 -24.62 -30.41 40.29
C ALA A 8 -24.30 -28.94 40.56
N LEU A 9 -23.11 -28.49 40.16
CA LEU A 9 -22.77 -27.08 40.15
C LEU A 9 -23.32 -26.47 38.86
N LEU A 10 -24.40 -25.68 38.97
CA LEU A 10 -24.85 -24.78 37.91
C LEU A 10 -23.79 -23.67 37.73
N GLY A 11 -22.98 -23.75 36.68
CA GLY A 11 -22.20 -22.63 36.20
C GLY A 11 -23.08 -21.68 35.38
N LEU A 12 -23.38 -20.50 35.92
CA LEU A 12 -23.91 -19.37 35.16
C LEU A 12 -22.87 -18.95 34.11
N LEU A 13 -23.15 -19.17 32.83
CA LEU A 13 -22.47 -18.47 31.74
C LEU A 13 -23.10 -17.09 31.58
N ALA A 14 -22.42 -16.07 32.11
CA ALA A 14 -22.68 -14.68 31.75
C ALA A 14 -22.22 -14.45 30.29
N PRO A 15 -23.04 -13.83 29.43
CA PRO A 15 -22.56 -13.40 28.12
C PRO A 15 -21.63 -12.20 28.31
N PHE A 16 -20.34 -12.37 28.04
CA PHE A 16 -19.43 -11.25 27.80
C PHE A 16 -19.93 -10.50 26.56
N GLN A 17 -20.63 -9.39 26.79
CA GLN A 17 -20.89 -8.41 25.75
C GLN A 17 -19.60 -7.59 25.58
N LEU A 18 -18.78 -7.96 24.60
CA LEU A 18 -17.73 -7.10 24.07
C LEU A 18 -18.41 -5.99 23.27
N THR A 19 -18.77 -4.89 23.94
CA THR A 19 -18.98 -3.62 23.27
C THR A 19 -17.64 -2.88 23.22
N ASP A 20 -16.71 -3.39 22.42
CA ASP A 20 -15.70 -2.52 21.81
C ASP A 20 -16.31 -2.04 20.51
N GLY A 21 -16.96 -0.87 20.59
CA GLY A 21 -17.19 -0.08 19.39
C GLY A 21 -15.83 0.29 18.82
N ALA A 22 -15.36 -0.51 17.86
CA ALA A 22 -14.27 -0.11 16.99
C ALA A 22 -14.67 1.22 16.36
N MET A 23 -14.10 2.31 16.86
CA MET A 23 -14.12 3.60 16.18
C MET A 23 -13.36 3.37 14.87
N ILE A 24 -14.10 3.09 13.80
CA ILE A 24 -13.55 3.09 12.44
C ILE A 24 -13.07 4.53 12.21
N PRO A 25 -11.75 4.78 12.09
CA PRO A 25 -11.29 6.13 11.77
C PRO A 25 -11.89 6.50 10.41
N ARG A 26 -12.67 7.58 10.40
CA ARG A 26 -13.17 8.19 9.18
C ARG A 26 -11.94 8.58 8.36
N GLN A 27 -11.75 7.97 7.19
CA GLN A 27 -10.76 8.38 6.20
C GLN A 27 -11.12 9.80 5.73
N THR A 28 -10.70 10.81 6.49
CA THR A 28 -10.53 12.17 5.98
C THR A 28 -9.36 12.13 5.01
N THR A 29 -9.53 12.65 3.80
CA THR A 29 -8.47 12.71 2.80
C THR A 29 -7.29 13.49 3.36
N ASP A 30 -6.25 12.79 3.79
CA ASP A 30 -5.03 13.36 4.36
C ASP A 30 -4.05 13.62 3.22
N PHE A 31 -3.86 14.88 2.85
CA PHE A 31 -2.90 15.29 1.82
C PHE A 31 -1.54 15.69 2.39
N GLY A 32 -1.25 15.32 3.65
CA GLY A 32 -0.07 15.73 4.40
C GLY A 32 -0.11 17.21 4.74
N VAL A 33 0.96 17.94 4.43
CA VAL A 33 1.03 19.40 4.65
C VAL A 33 0.29 20.21 3.58
N CYS A 34 -0.15 19.58 2.50
CA CYS A 34 -0.94 20.20 1.44
C CYS A 34 -2.44 20.04 1.69
N THR A 35 -3.25 20.74 0.89
CA THR A 35 -4.70 20.84 1.14
C THR A 35 -5.56 20.41 -0.04
N ASN A 36 -5.28 20.88 -1.25
CA ASN A 36 -6.18 20.68 -2.39
C ASN A 36 -5.44 20.27 -3.66
N PRO A 37 -5.40 18.96 -3.97
CA PRO A 37 -4.78 18.44 -5.18
C PRO A 37 -5.70 18.43 -6.41
N THR A 38 -6.87 19.10 -6.42
CA THR A 38 -7.80 19.07 -7.57
C THR A 38 -7.29 19.85 -8.78
N ILE A 39 -7.82 19.55 -9.96
CA ILE A 39 -7.48 20.16 -11.25
C ILE A 39 -8.59 21.13 -11.70
N MET A 40 -8.20 22.26 -12.28
CA MET A 40 -9.09 23.15 -13.02
C MET A 40 -8.83 23.02 -14.52
N TYR A 41 -9.90 22.97 -15.31
CA TYR A 41 -9.84 23.20 -16.75
C TYR A 41 -10.04 24.69 -17.02
N VAL A 42 -9.12 25.29 -17.78
CA VAL A 42 -9.03 26.74 -17.97
C VAL A 42 -8.81 27.10 -19.43
N GLN A 43 -9.09 28.35 -19.78
CA GLN A 43 -8.86 28.91 -21.11
C GLN A 43 -7.95 30.15 -21.02
N ASP A 44 -7.01 30.28 -21.96
CA ASP A 44 -6.18 31.47 -22.21
C ASP A 44 -5.44 32.00 -20.96
N GLN A 45 -4.65 31.14 -20.32
CA GLN A 45 -3.93 31.43 -19.06
C GLN A 45 -2.40 31.44 -19.24
N TYR A 46 -1.73 32.41 -18.62
CA TYR A 46 -0.25 32.47 -18.47
C TYR A 46 0.56 32.15 -19.73
N GLY A 47 0.19 32.72 -20.88
CA GLY A 47 0.91 32.55 -22.14
C GLY A 47 0.58 31.28 -22.93
N MET A 48 -0.34 30.45 -22.41
CA MET A 48 -0.97 29.37 -23.14
C MET A 48 -2.21 29.89 -23.86
N LEU A 49 -2.24 29.77 -25.19
CA LEU A 49 -3.44 30.01 -26.00
C LEU A 49 -4.29 28.74 -26.07
N GLY A 50 -5.60 28.88 -25.88
CA GLY A 50 -6.54 27.77 -25.89
C GLY A 50 -6.81 27.19 -24.51
N TYR A 51 -7.31 25.95 -24.50
CA TYR A 51 -7.72 25.29 -23.27
C TYR A 51 -6.60 24.42 -22.67
N GLY A 52 -6.61 24.25 -21.35
CA GLY A 52 -5.67 23.41 -20.64
C GLY A 52 -6.06 23.12 -19.19
N TYR A 53 -5.19 22.40 -18.49
CA TYR A 53 -5.36 21.93 -17.13
C TYR A 53 -4.31 22.57 -16.22
N LYS A 54 -4.70 22.96 -15.01
CA LYS A 54 -3.78 23.43 -13.97
C LYS A 54 -4.25 23.00 -12.57
N PRO A 55 -3.39 22.99 -11.54
CA PRO A 55 -3.82 22.72 -10.18
C PRO A 55 -4.75 23.84 -9.67
N SER A 56 -5.74 23.46 -8.87
CA SER A 56 -6.70 24.40 -8.27
C SER A 56 -6.04 25.21 -7.16
N ASN A 57 -5.11 24.60 -6.42
CA ASN A 57 -4.28 25.27 -5.43
C ASN A 57 -2.84 25.36 -5.91
N THR A 58 -2.50 26.49 -6.53
CA THR A 58 -1.14 26.75 -7.03
C THR A 58 -0.14 27.12 -5.94
N ASN A 59 -0.56 27.31 -4.69
CA ASN A 59 0.36 27.54 -3.57
C ASN A 59 1.03 26.22 -3.15
N ASP A 60 0.23 25.16 -3.05
CA ASP A 60 0.71 23.82 -2.70
C ASP A 60 1.27 23.09 -3.94
N PHE A 61 0.70 23.37 -5.12
CA PHE A 61 1.02 22.73 -6.39
C PHE A 61 1.42 23.78 -7.45
N PRO A 62 2.63 24.36 -7.39
CA PRO A 62 3.04 25.49 -8.21
C PRO A 62 3.39 25.09 -9.65
N HIS A 63 2.36 24.77 -10.45
CA HIS A 63 2.49 24.45 -11.87
C HIS A 63 1.53 25.30 -12.73
N GLY A 64 2.03 25.73 -13.89
CA GLY A 64 1.24 26.47 -14.87
C GLY A 64 0.19 25.60 -15.60
N ALA A 65 -0.59 26.22 -16.48
CA ALA A 65 -1.52 25.47 -17.33
C ALA A 65 -0.76 24.65 -18.40
N THR A 66 -1.24 23.45 -18.69
CA THR A 66 -0.74 22.55 -19.73
C THR A 66 -1.88 21.96 -20.55
N ALA A 67 -1.65 21.62 -21.82
CA ALA A 67 -2.67 21.02 -22.68
C ALA A 67 -2.91 19.54 -22.35
N ASP A 68 -1.98 18.91 -21.65
CA ASP A 68 -2.01 17.49 -21.34
C ASP A 68 -2.39 17.25 -19.88
N ILE A 69 -3.48 16.51 -19.67
CA ILE A 69 -3.96 16.16 -18.33
C ILE A 69 -3.03 15.17 -17.62
N ALA A 70 -2.35 14.28 -18.35
CA ALA A 70 -1.43 13.32 -17.74
C ALA A 70 -0.26 14.06 -17.07
N THR A 71 0.31 15.05 -17.78
CA THR A 71 1.37 15.93 -17.24
C THR A 71 0.96 16.58 -15.91
N ILE A 72 -0.25 17.13 -15.81
CA ILE A 72 -0.66 17.80 -14.56
C ILE A 72 -0.93 16.82 -13.42
N ILE A 73 -1.50 15.66 -13.75
CA ILE A 73 -1.77 14.59 -12.77
C ILE A 73 -0.45 14.04 -12.21
N ASP A 74 0.54 13.78 -13.06
CA ASP A 74 1.85 13.29 -12.63
C ASP A 74 2.58 14.31 -11.76
N PHE A 75 2.46 15.60 -12.08
CA PHE A 75 2.97 16.68 -11.22
C PHE A 75 2.31 16.66 -9.83
N ILE A 76 0.98 16.56 -9.77
CA ILE A 76 0.22 16.50 -8.51
C ILE A 76 0.65 15.27 -7.69
N ARG A 77 0.74 14.09 -8.32
CA ARG A 77 1.17 12.83 -7.68
C ARG A 77 2.59 12.90 -7.14
N SER A 78 3.51 13.50 -7.88
CA SER A 78 4.89 13.71 -7.45
C SER A 78 4.95 14.68 -6.27
N THR A 79 4.21 15.78 -6.34
CA THR A 79 4.17 16.81 -5.28
C THR A 79 3.57 16.25 -3.99
N LEU A 80 2.48 15.47 -4.08
CA LEU A 80 1.84 14.80 -2.95
C LEU A 80 2.83 13.93 -2.17
N GLN A 81 3.65 13.14 -2.85
CA GLN A 81 4.64 12.27 -2.19
C GLN A 81 5.82 13.06 -1.63
N ASN A 82 6.39 13.95 -2.43
CA ASN A 82 7.71 14.52 -2.16
C ASN A 82 7.63 15.77 -1.28
N ALA A 83 6.77 16.72 -1.64
CA ALA A 83 6.66 18.00 -0.95
C ALA A 83 5.59 17.97 0.14
N CYS A 84 4.42 17.43 -0.18
CA CYS A 84 3.29 17.41 0.74
C CYS A 84 3.44 16.36 1.84
N ARG A 85 4.32 15.37 1.66
CA ARG A 85 4.46 14.22 2.59
C ARG A 85 3.13 13.52 2.85
N ALA A 86 2.27 13.46 1.82
CA ALA A 86 0.98 12.81 1.94
C ALA A 86 1.15 11.30 2.18
N PRO A 87 0.28 10.67 2.98
CA PRO A 87 0.28 9.23 3.18
C PRO A 87 0.05 8.48 1.86
N THR A 88 0.53 7.23 1.79
CA THR A 88 0.40 6.36 0.61
C THR A 88 -1.04 6.22 0.11
N ALA A 89 -2.02 6.19 1.01
CA ALA A 89 -3.44 6.13 0.65
C ALA A 89 -3.85 7.28 -0.31
N THR A 90 -3.28 8.46 -0.11
CA THR A 90 -3.51 9.63 -0.96
C THR A 90 -2.82 9.55 -2.31
N TRP A 91 -1.62 8.95 -2.37
CA TRP A 91 -0.98 8.67 -3.65
C TRP A 91 -1.79 7.69 -4.49
N PHE A 92 -2.39 6.67 -3.85
CA PHE A 92 -3.28 5.74 -4.54
C PHE A 92 -4.56 6.43 -4.99
N LEU A 93 -5.22 7.21 -4.13
CA LEU A 93 -6.40 7.99 -4.50
C LEU A 93 -6.14 8.82 -5.76
N CYS A 94 -4.95 9.43 -5.83
CA CYS A 94 -4.51 10.20 -6.99
C CYS A 94 -4.21 9.33 -8.22
N THR A 95 -3.75 8.09 -8.03
CA THR A 95 -3.60 7.09 -9.11
C THR A 95 -4.94 6.61 -9.64
N THR A 96 -5.94 6.38 -8.78
CA THR A 96 -7.32 6.07 -9.18
C THR A 96 -7.95 7.25 -9.90
N ALA A 97 -7.73 8.46 -9.41
CA ALA A 97 -8.17 9.68 -10.05
C ALA A 97 -7.54 9.83 -11.44
N ALA A 98 -6.25 9.47 -11.58
CA ALA A 98 -5.55 9.42 -12.87
C ALA A 98 -6.21 8.44 -13.85
N ALA A 99 -6.51 7.23 -13.39
CA ALA A 99 -7.20 6.23 -14.22
C ALA A 99 -8.61 6.68 -14.62
N ALA A 100 -9.34 7.35 -13.71
CA ALA A 100 -10.68 7.87 -13.99
C ALA A 100 -10.67 8.96 -15.08
N ALA A 101 -9.60 9.76 -15.13
CA ALA A 101 -9.39 10.79 -16.14
C ALA A 101 -8.80 10.29 -17.46
N ASN A 102 -8.23 9.08 -17.49
CA ASN A 102 -7.60 8.52 -18.68
C ASN A 102 -8.58 8.38 -19.84
N GLY A 103 -8.19 8.81 -21.04
CA GLY A 103 -9.01 8.77 -22.24
C GLY A 103 -10.16 9.78 -22.27
N ARG A 104 -10.28 10.66 -21.27
CA ARG A 104 -11.23 11.78 -21.26
C ARG A 104 -10.55 13.07 -21.68
N GLU A 105 -11.34 14.02 -22.14
CA GLU A 105 -10.86 15.34 -22.56
C GLU A 105 -11.68 16.48 -21.96
N GLY A 106 -11.07 17.65 -21.92
CA GLY A 106 -11.69 18.87 -21.46
C GLY A 106 -12.11 18.83 -19.99
N GLN A 107 -13.19 19.54 -19.68
CA GLN A 107 -13.75 19.60 -18.33
C GLN A 107 -14.08 18.20 -17.77
N ASP A 108 -14.54 17.26 -18.60
CA ASP A 108 -14.90 15.90 -18.16
C ASP A 108 -13.71 15.14 -17.56
N ALA A 109 -12.51 15.35 -18.11
CA ALA A 109 -11.29 14.73 -17.61
C ALA A 109 -10.89 15.30 -16.23
N ALA A 110 -10.99 16.62 -16.06
CA ALA A 110 -10.74 17.28 -14.77
C ALA A 110 -11.77 16.87 -13.71
N ASP A 111 -13.05 16.81 -14.09
CA ASP A 111 -14.14 16.41 -13.21
C ASP A 111 -13.98 14.95 -12.77
N ALA A 112 -13.64 14.04 -13.69
CA ALA A 112 -13.39 12.64 -13.38
C ALA A 112 -12.26 12.46 -12.33
N PHE A 113 -11.17 13.20 -12.48
CA PHE A 113 -10.09 13.22 -11.49
C PHE A 113 -10.58 13.79 -10.14
N ASN A 114 -11.22 14.97 -10.16
CA ASN A 114 -11.65 15.69 -8.96
C ASN A 114 -12.70 14.91 -8.15
N ASN A 115 -13.60 14.21 -8.83
CA ASN A 115 -14.64 13.40 -8.22
C ASN A 115 -14.06 12.24 -7.41
N VAL A 116 -12.88 11.73 -7.77
CA VAL A 116 -12.17 10.72 -6.98
C VAL A 116 -11.42 11.41 -5.83
N MET A 117 -10.69 12.50 -6.10
CA MET A 117 -9.90 13.19 -5.08
C MET A 117 -10.73 13.80 -3.94
N ASN A 118 -11.97 14.20 -4.20
CA ASN A 118 -12.86 14.84 -3.22
C ASN A 118 -13.68 13.86 -2.37
N GLN A 119 -13.50 12.55 -2.53
CA GLN A 119 -14.26 11.56 -1.75
C GLN A 119 -13.79 11.56 -0.28
N SER A 120 -14.43 12.41 0.54
CA SER A 120 -14.44 12.30 2.00
C SER A 120 -15.55 11.32 2.37
N SER A 121 -15.25 10.05 2.63
CA SER A 121 -16.32 9.04 2.82
C SER A 121 -17.33 9.49 3.89
N PRO A 122 -18.63 9.41 3.56
CA PRO A 122 -19.38 8.19 3.78
C PRO A 122 -20.10 7.74 2.50
N LEU A 123 -20.09 6.43 2.23
CA LEU A 123 -21.25 5.82 1.58
C LEU A 123 -22.43 6.01 2.53
N SER A 124 -23.15 7.12 2.37
CA SER A 124 -24.43 7.32 2.99
C SER A 124 -25.40 6.35 2.33
N GLU A 125 -25.71 5.32 3.09
CA GLU A 125 -26.88 4.46 3.02
C GLU A 125 -28.09 5.23 2.48
N ALA A 126 -28.41 5.04 1.20
CA ALA A 126 -29.67 5.48 0.64
C ALA A 126 -30.77 4.52 1.16
N SER A 127 -31.41 4.91 2.26
CA SER A 127 -32.76 4.53 2.69
C SER A 127 -33.35 3.29 2.02
N GLN A 128 -33.01 2.10 2.51
CA GLN A 128 -33.78 0.89 2.23
C GLN A 128 -34.27 0.28 3.55
N ALA A 129 -35.59 0.06 3.62
CA ALA A 129 -36.24 -0.67 4.70
C ALA A 129 -35.55 -2.04 4.91
N PRO A 130 -35.52 -2.58 6.14
CA PRO A 130 -34.71 -3.74 6.46
C PRO A 130 -35.20 -4.96 5.67
N ALA A 131 -34.42 -5.36 4.66
CA ALA A 131 -34.53 -6.67 4.05
C ALA A 131 -33.82 -7.71 4.94
N PRO A 132 -34.24 -8.99 4.91
CA PRO A 132 -33.67 -10.02 5.78
C PRO A 132 -32.17 -10.22 5.52
N ALA A 133 -31.40 -10.43 6.58
CA ALA A 133 -29.96 -10.64 6.54
C ALA A 133 -29.56 -11.80 5.62
N VAL A 134 -29.16 -11.47 4.39
CA VAL A 134 -28.29 -12.32 3.58
C VAL A 134 -26.87 -11.98 4.00
N SER A 135 -26.08 -12.99 4.39
CA SER A 135 -24.68 -12.84 4.76
C SER A 135 -23.96 -11.97 3.74
N ALA A 136 -23.57 -10.74 4.12
CA ALA A 136 -22.78 -9.89 3.26
C ALA A 136 -21.47 -10.61 2.97
N ALA A 137 -21.23 -10.94 1.70
CA ALA A 137 -19.99 -11.61 1.32
C ALA A 137 -18.83 -10.64 1.58
N THR A 138 -17.82 -11.09 2.32
CA THR A 138 -16.62 -10.30 2.64
C THR A 138 -15.42 -10.83 1.85
N VAL A 139 -14.55 -9.94 1.40
CA VAL A 139 -13.25 -10.29 0.81
C VAL A 139 -12.21 -10.40 1.92
N GLN A 140 -11.39 -11.45 1.88
CA GLN A 140 -10.25 -11.63 2.77
C GLN A 140 -8.97 -11.68 1.93
N PRO A 141 -8.25 -10.55 1.76
CA PRO A 141 -7.01 -10.54 1.00
C PRO A 141 -5.90 -11.24 1.80
N SER A 142 -5.02 -11.94 1.09
CA SER A 142 -3.84 -12.56 1.68
C SER A 142 -2.56 -12.05 1.01
N LEU A 143 -1.56 -11.78 1.83
CA LEU A 143 -0.23 -11.38 1.39
C LEU A 143 0.83 -12.14 2.19
N ASN A 144 1.72 -12.83 1.49
CA ASN A 144 2.82 -13.57 2.07
C ASN A 144 4.15 -12.99 1.60
N MET A 145 5.04 -12.64 2.52
CA MET A 145 6.40 -12.19 2.21
C MET A 145 7.40 -13.22 2.71
N LYS A 146 8.29 -13.65 1.82
CA LYS A 146 9.39 -14.57 2.12
C LYS A 146 10.72 -13.83 2.01
N PHE A 147 11.44 -13.74 3.12
CA PHE A 147 12.70 -13.02 3.22
C PHE A 147 13.89 -13.97 3.04
N SER A 148 14.97 -13.49 2.41
CA SER A 148 16.24 -14.22 2.38
C SER A 148 16.92 -14.21 3.75
N LYS A 149 17.68 -15.28 4.04
CA LYS A 149 18.62 -15.31 5.16
C LYS A 149 19.86 -14.44 4.93
N GLU A 150 20.14 -14.17 3.66
CA GLU A 150 21.22 -13.30 3.24
C GLU A 150 20.80 -11.84 3.43
N THR A 151 21.71 -11.05 3.99
CA THR A 151 21.54 -9.61 4.16
C THR A 151 22.64 -8.88 3.39
N ILE A 152 22.35 -7.65 3.02
CA ILE A 152 23.33 -6.70 2.52
C ILE A 152 23.58 -5.67 3.60
N VAL A 153 24.85 -5.40 3.88
CA VAL A 153 25.27 -4.36 4.82
C VAL A 153 25.94 -3.26 4.03
N PHE A 154 25.25 -2.12 3.91
CA PHE A 154 25.87 -0.90 3.43
C PHE A 154 26.55 -0.22 4.62
N GLY A 155 27.80 0.23 4.42
CA GLY A 155 28.57 0.91 5.47
C GLY A 155 28.14 2.35 5.72
N ASP A 156 27.26 2.85 4.86
CA ASP A 156 26.64 4.16 4.92
C ASP A 156 25.11 3.99 4.99
N HIS A 157 24.42 5.06 5.35
CA HIS A 157 22.97 5.09 5.29
C HIS A 157 22.51 4.97 3.84
N LEU A 158 21.61 4.02 3.58
CA LEU A 158 21.01 3.77 2.29
C LEU A 158 19.51 3.61 2.49
N ASP A 159 18.72 4.42 1.79
CA ASP A 159 17.27 4.24 1.72
C ASP A 159 16.90 3.41 0.48
N PRO A 160 16.50 2.13 0.62
CA PRO A 160 16.13 1.30 -0.51
C PRO A 160 14.78 1.71 -1.14
N ILE A 161 13.97 2.54 -0.46
CA ILE A 161 12.64 2.97 -0.94
C ILE A 161 12.76 3.71 -2.28
N TRP A 162 13.84 4.46 -2.48
CA TRP A 162 14.07 5.16 -3.75
C TRP A 162 14.12 4.19 -4.95
N TRP A 163 14.82 3.05 -4.83
CA TRP A 163 14.87 2.06 -5.91
C TRP A 163 13.51 1.39 -6.14
N PHE A 164 12.73 1.15 -5.07
CA PHE A 164 11.36 0.64 -5.23
C PHE A 164 10.48 1.63 -5.99
N ASN A 165 10.56 2.92 -5.67
CA ASN A 165 9.76 3.92 -6.37
C ASN A 165 10.21 4.16 -7.81
N GLU A 166 11.52 4.17 -8.04
CA GLU A 166 12.08 4.51 -9.35
C GLU A 166 12.01 3.34 -10.33
N TYR A 167 12.28 2.12 -9.87
CA TYR A 167 12.49 0.98 -10.77
C TYR A 167 11.45 -0.12 -10.64
N LEU A 168 10.73 -0.21 -9.51
CA LEU A 168 9.62 -1.16 -9.40
C LEU A 168 8.35 -0.57 -10.03
N LYS A 169 8.35 -0.58 -11.36
CA LYS A 169 7.25 -0.18 -12.23
C LYS A 169 6.74 -1.43 -12.96
N ALA A 170 5.44 -1.51 -13.16
CA ALA A 170 4.81 -2.55 -13.96
C ALA A 170 3.91 -1.93 -15.01
N ASP A 171 4.00 -2.46 -16.23
CA ASP A 171 3.13 -2.14 -17.35
C ASP A 171 2.56 -3.43 -17.98
N GLY A 172 1.66 -3.29 -18.96
CA GLY A 172 1.06 -4.43 -19.67
C GLY A 172 -0.09 -5.15 -18.93
N GLN A 173 -0.67 -6.18 -19.57
CA GLN A 173 -1.61 -7.15 -19.00
C GLN A 173 -1.26 -8.54 -19.56
N PRO A 174 -0.68 -9.47 -18.78
CA PRO A 174 -0.30 -9.39 -17.37
C PRO A 174 0.83 -8.38 -17.10
N ALA A 175 1.06 -8.05 -15.83
CA ALA A 175 2.10 -7.10 -15.43
C ALA A 175 3.49 -7.59 -15.85
N ILE A 176 4.26 -6.71 -16.49
CA ILE A 176 5.67 -6.92 -16.83
C ILE A 176 6.46 -5.88 -16.04
N CYS A 177 7.40 -6.35 -15.23
CA CYS A 177 8.35 -5.45 -14.57
C CYS A 177 9.61 -5.32 -15.39
N ASP A 178 10.27 -4.16 -15.29
CA ASP A 178 11.61 -3.99 -15.84
C ASP A 178 12.59 -4.85 -15.02
N GLU A 179 13.02 -5.97 -15.60
CA GLU A 179 13.98 -6.89 -14.99
C GLU A 179 15.44 -6.44 -15.20
N THR A 180 15.65 -5.25 -15.77
CA THR A 180 16.99 -4.68 -15.94
C THR A 180 17.68 -4.51 -14.57
N PRO A 181 18.90 -5.03 -14.37
CA PRO A 181 19.64 -4.80 -13.15
C PRO A 181 20.01 -3.31 -13.00
N HIS A 182 19.65 -2.71 -11.88
CA HIS A 182 19.94 -1.31 -11.56
C HIS A 182 21.06 -1.21 -10.53
N ARG A 183 22.05 -0.36 -10.83
CA ARG A 183 23.22 -0.20 -9.96
C ARG A 183 22.85 0.48 -8.64
N MET A 184 23.30 -0.13 -7.55
CA MET A 184 23.32 0.39 -6.19
C MET A 184 24.76 0.77 -5.80
N PRO A 185 24.97 1.48 -4.67
CA PRO A 185 26.32 1.74 -4.17
C PRO A 185 27.14 0.46 -3.95
N LYS A 186 28.47 0.60 -3.96
CA LYS A 186 29.44 -0.51 -3.78
C LYS A 186 29.29 -1.65 -4.80
N ASP A 187 28.89 -1.31 -6.03
CA ASP A 187 28.74 -2.25 -7.15
C ASP A 187 27.72 -3.38 -6.91
N HIS A 188 26.75 -3.14 -6.01
CA HIS A 188 25.58 -4.00 -5.91
C HIS A 188 24.57 -3.67 -7.01
N TYR A 189 23.73 -4.63 -7.36
CA TYR A 189 22.69 -4.46 -8.38
C TYR A 189 21.37 -5.01 -7.87
N ILE A 190 20.31 -4.20 -7.97
CA ILE A 190 18.95 -4.62 -7.66
C ILE A 190 18.18 -4.94 -8.93
N THR A 191 17.45 -6.05 -8.91
CA THR A 191 16.56 -6.49 -9.97
C THR A 191 15.19 -6.75 -9.40
N PHE A 192 14.15 -6.39 -10.16
CA PHE A 192 12.76 -6.68 -9.83
C PHE A 192 12.17 -7.68 -10.83
N THR A 193 11.24 -8.50 -10.36
CA THR A 193 10.56 -9.54 -11.15
C THR A 193 9.10 -9.59 -10.74
N CYS A 194 8.20 -9.68 -11.71
CA CYS A 194 6.75 -9.65 -11.49
C CYS A 194 6.10 -10.77 -12.31
N GLU A 195 6.11 -11.98 -11.77
CA GLU A 195 5.61 -13.15 -12.50
C GLU A 195 4.11 -13.34 -12.26
N GLY A 196 3.35 -13.34 -13.36
CA GLY A 196 1.91 -13.66 -13.34
C GLY A 196 1.07 -12.70 -12.51
N ALA A 197 1.58 -11.50 -12.23
CA ALA A 197 0.87 -10.51 -11.43
C ALA A 197 -0.18 -9.77 -12.26
N ASP A 198 -1.37 -9.60 -11.67
CA ASP A 198 -2.32 -8.63 -12.18
C ASP A 198 -1.71 -7.20 -12.02
N PRO A 199 -1.72 -6.36 -13.08
CA PRO A 199 -1.17 -5.00 -12.99
C PRO A 199 -1.77 -4.15 -11.87
N ASN A 200 -3.02 -4.42 -11.49
CA ASN A 200 -3.70 -3.68 -10.43
C ASN A 200 -3.18 -4.03 -9.03
N ILE A 201 -2.48 -5.16 -8.85
CA ILE A 201 -1.95 -5.57 -7.55
C ILE A 201 -0.45 -5.30 -7.38
N VAL A 202 0.30 -5.05 -8.46
CA VAL A 202 1.74 -4.73 -8.35
C VAL A 202 2.00 -3.52 -7.47
N PRO A 203 1.23 -2.41 -7.56
CA PRO A 203 1.36 -1.29 -6.65
C PRO A 203 1.16 -1.68 -5.18
N MET A 204 0.19 -2.56 -4.87
CA MET A 204 -0.02 -3.05 -3.51
C MET A 204 1.21 -3.84 -3.01
N MET A 205 1.77 -4.71 -3.84
CA MET A 205 2.97 -5.48 -3.49
C MET A 205 4.20 -4.58 -3.30
N LYS A 206 4.35 -3.53 -4.12
CA LYS A 206 5.38 -2.49 -3.93
C LYS A 206 5.22 -1.77 -2.59
N GLU A 207 4.03 -1.30 -2.28
CA GLU A 207 3.79 -0.57 -1.02
C GLU A 207 3.95 -1.47 0.21
N ALA A 208 3.61 -2.76 0.11
CA ALA A 208 3.93 -3.72 1.15
C ALA A 208 5.45 -3.83 1.37
N LEU A 209 6.26 -3.85 0.31
CA LEU A 209 7.74 -3.82 0.44
C LEU A 209 8.24 -2.53 1.08
N ILE A 210 7.70 -1.38 0.69
CA ILE A 210 8.05 -0.07 1.25
C ILE A 210 7.69 -0.02 2.74
N ALA A 211 6.50 -0.51 3.13
CA ALA A 211 6.06 -0.56 4.52
C ALA A 211 7.00 -1.41 5.38
N VAL A 212 7.40 -2.59 4.88
CA VAL A 212 8.40 -3.41 5.59
C VAL A 212 9.73 -2.68 5.67
N ALA A 213 10.21 -2.06 4.59
CA ALA A 213 11.47 -1.35 4.59
C ALA A 213 11.50 -0.21 5.63
N LYS A 214 10.42 0.57 5.74
CA LYS A 214 10.27 1.60 6.78
C LYS A 214 10.29 0.99 8.18
N ASP A 215 9.54 -0.08 8.42
CA ASP A 215 9.44 -0.64 9.78
C ASP A 215 10.64 -1.48 10.22
N THR A 216 11.50 -1.90 9.28
CA THR A 216 12.63 -2.81 9.56
C THR A 216 14.01 -2.18 9.38
N ILE A 217 14.13 -1.09 8.62
CA ILE A 217 15.43 -0.48 8.27
C ILE A 217 15.59 0.91 8.87
N ASP A 218 14.53 1.51 9.43
CA ASP A 218 14.55 2.92 9.80
C ASP A 218 15.49 3.22 10.98
N ASN A 219 16.71 3.61 10.61
CA ASN A 219 17.76 4.16 11.48
C ASN A 219 17.61 5.68 11.68
N THR A 220 16.59 6.34 11.10
CA THR A 220 16.41 7.81 11.22
C THR A 220 15.87 8.23 12.59
N ALA A 221 15.42 7.27 13.41
CA ALA A 221 14.94 7.50 14.77
C ALA A 221 16.05 7.49 15.85
N LEU A 222 17.32 7.27 15.49
CA LEU A 222 18.42 7.28 16.46
C LEU A 222 18.88 8.73 16.74
N PRO A 223 18.97 9.15 18.02
CA PRO A 223 19.46 10.47 18.39
C PRO A 223 20.93 10.68 17.93
N ASP A 224 21.27 11.93 17.58
CA ASP A 224 22.54 12.32 16.93
C ASP A 224 23.81 11.83 17.66
N ASP A 225 23.73 11.55 18.96
CA ASP A 225 24.84 11.08 19.79
C ASP A 225 25.12 9.57 19.68
N GLN A 226 24.23 8.81 19.03
CA GLN A 226 24.35 7.37 18.75
C GLN A 226 24.75 7.07 17.29
N GLN A 227 25.01 8.09 16.47
CA GLN A 227 25.53 7.95 15.08
C GLN A 227 26.99 7.47 15.06
N GLY A 228 27.25 6.26 15.54
CA GLY A 228 28.27 5.43 14.88
C GLY A 228 27.82 5.22 13.43
N TYR A 229 28.75 5.28 12.46
CA TYR A 229 28.46 5.21 11.02
C TYR A 229 27.23 4.31 10.72
N PRO A 230 26.09 4.89 10.29
CA PRO A 230 24.84 4.16 10.22
C PRO A 230 24.94 3.10 9.13
N SER A 231 25.17 1.85 9.53
CA SER A 231 25.16 0.74 8.59
C SER A 231 23.71 0.37 8.28
N THR A 232 23.36 0.32 6.99
CA THR A 232 22.04 -0.14 6.56
C THR A 232 22.08 -1.65 6.35
N VAL A 233 21.24 -2.38 7.08
CA VAL A 233 21.08 -3.83 6.92
C VAL A 233 19.73 -4.10 6.26
N PHE A 234 19.73 -4.77 5.11
CA PHE A 234 18.52 -5.07 4.35
C PHE A 234 18.56 -6.51 3.81
N PRO A 235 17.43 -7.23 3.62
CA PRO A 235 17.45 -8.56 3.06
C PRO A 235 17.94 -8.49 1.61
N GLN A 236 18.76 -9.45 1.22
CA GLN A 236 19.23 -9.59 -0.14
C GLN A 236 18.06 -9.83 -1.12
N SER A 237 17.04 -10.59 -0.73
CA SER A 237 15.83 -10.76 -1.54
C SER A 237 14.57 -10.92 -0.70
N VAL A 238 13.44 -10.48 -1.26
CA VAL A 238 12.10 -10.74 -0.74
C VAL A 238 11.21 -11.19 -1.87
N HIS A 239 10.40 -12.21 -1.61
CA HIS A 239 9.36 -12.70 -2.49
C HIS A 239 8.01 -12.38 -1.86
N VAL A 240 7.22 -11.54 -2.51
CA VAL A 240 5.87 -11.17 -2.13
C VAL A 240 4.91 -11.95 -3.00
N ALA A 241 3.97 -12.64 -2.38
CA ALA A 241 2.89 -13.35 -3.05
C ALA A 241 1.56 -12.82 -2.52
N VAL A 242 0.68 -12.43 -3.43
CA VAL A 242 -0.64 -11.90 -3.11
C VAL A 242 -1.71 -12.79 -3.72
N ALA A 243 -2.79 -12.99 -2.98
CA ALA A 243 -4.04 -13.53 -3.50
C ALA A 243 -5.23 -12.82 -2.85
N ILE A 244 -6.13 -12.31 -3.69
CA ILE A 244 -7.40 -11.68 -3.30
C ILE A 244 -8.52 -12.48 -3.98
N GLU A 245 -9.28 -13.22 -3.18
CA GLU A 245 -10.45 -13.94 -3.66
C GLU A 245 -11.69 -13.06 -3.60
N VAL A 246 -12.30 -12.80 -4.75
CA VAL A 246 -13.54 -12.02 -4.84
C VAL A 246 -14.75 -12.96 -4.79
N PRO A 247 -15.60 -12.90 -3.74
CA PRO A 247 -16.78 -13.74 -3.61
C PRO A 247 -17.73 -13.62 -4.81
N GLY A 248 -18.38 -14.73 -5.18
CA GLY A 248 -19.38 -14.74 -6.26
C GLY A 248 -18.82 -14.75 -7.69
N THR A 249 -17.49 -14.70 -7.87
CA THR A 249 -16.85 -14.73 -9.20
C THR A 249 -16.45 -16.13 -9.68
N GLY A 250 -16.63 -17.17 -8.85
CA GLY A 250 -16.23 -18.54 -9.20
C GLY A 250 -14.72 -18.68 -9.49
N GLY A 251 -13.89 -17.78 -8.97
CA GLY A 251 -12.45 -17.72 -9.22
C GLY A 251 -12.04 -16.87 -10.44
N ALA A 252 -12.98 -16.43 -11.27
CA ALA A 252 -12.70 -15.61 -12.46
C ALA A 252 -12.32 -14.16 -12.13
N GLY A 253 -12.57 -13.69 -10.89
CA GLY A 253 -12.15 -12.39 -10.38
C GLY A 253 -11.06 -12.45 -9.32
N ALA A 254 -10.39 -13.60 -9.16
CA ALA A 254 -9.29 -13.71 -8.21
C ALA A 254 -8.07 -12.94 -8.74
N LEU A 255 -7.59 -11.99 -7.94
CA LEU A 255 -6.39 -11.22 -8.26
C LEU A 255 -5.21 -11.83 -7.54
N SER A 256 -4.17 -12.19 -8.27
CA SER A 256 -2.98 -12.80 -7.69
C SER A 256 -1.73 -12.37 -8.43
N GLY A 257 -0.60 -12.49 -7.76
CA GLY A 257 0.69 -12.22 -8.38
C GLY A 257 1.84 -12.44 -7.45
N ASN A 258 3.01 -12.55 -8.07
CA ASN A 258 4.27 -12.67 -7.39
C ASN A 258 5.14 -11.49 -7.77
N LEU A 259 5.73 -10.86 -6.77
CA LEU A 259 6.72 -9.81 -6.89
C LEU A 259 7.97 -10.26 -6.16
N ARG A 260 9.13 -10.11 -6.80
CA ARG A 260 10.40 -10.36 -6.12
C ARG A 260 11.39 -9.26 -6.45
N TYR A 261 12.14 -8.85 -5.44
CA TYR A 261 13.41 -8.15 -5.66
C TYR A 261 14.59 -9.06 -5.28
N ASN A 262 15.73 -8.81 -5.91
CA ASN A 262 16.99 -9.48 -5.59
C ASN A 262 18.16 -8.52 -5.73
N ILE A 263 19.06 -8.51 -4.74
CA ILE A 263 20.32 -7.76 -4.77
C ILE A 263 21.47 -8.74 -5.01
N ALA A 264 22.29 -8.49 -6.02
CA ALA A 264 23.47 -9.30 -6.33
C ALA A 264 24.63 -9.04 -5.34
N ASP A 265 25.58 -9.99 -5.28
CA ASP A 265 26.82 -9.89 -4.50
C ASP A 265 26.65 -9.75 -2.98
N SER A 266 25.72 -10.53 -2.42
CA SER A 266 25.57 -10.72 -0.98
C SER A 266 26.75 -11.49 -0.38
N SER A 267 27.31 -10.95 0.70
CA SER A 267 28.41 -11.58 1.44
C SER A 267 28.07 -11.92 2.90
N SER A 268 26.90 -11.50 3.40
CA SER A 268 26.51 -11.73 4.79
C SER A 268 25.32 -12.68 4.90
N ASN A 269 25.57 -13.86 5.48
CA ASN A 269 24.53 -14.81 5.87
C ASN A 269 24.17 -14.56 7.34
N ASN A 270 23.23 -13.63 7.57
CA ASN A 270 22.81 -13.26 8.92
C ASN A 270 21.35 -13.67 9.14
N CYS A 271 21.16 -14.80 9.83
CA CYS A 271 19.85 -15.23 10.29
C CYS A 271 19.19 -14.26 11.29
N GLY A 272 19.88 -13.21 11.74
CA GLY A 272 19.37 -12.20 12.66
C GLY A 272 18.09 -11.52 12.18
N MET A 273 17.95 -11.21 10.89
CA MET A 273 16.70 -10.63 10.36
C MET A 273 15.55 -11.63 10.38
N CYS A 274 15.79 -12.88 9.97
CA CYS A 274 14.80 -13.96 10.08
C CYS A 274 14.39 -14.22 11.53
N SER A 275 15.34 -14.15 12.46
CA SER A 275 15.07 -14.24 13.89
C SER A 275 14.23 -13.04 14.37
N TYR A 276 14.60 -11.82 13.99
CA TYR A 276 13.87 -10.59 14.32
C TYR A 276 12.41 -10.66 13.84
N LEU A 277 12.18 -11.10 12.59
CA LEU A 277 10.85 -11.26 12.01
C LEU A 277 10.03 -12.39 12.63
N SER A 278 10.67 -13.37 13.28
CA SER A 278 9.98 -14.53 13.88
C SER A 278 9.80 -14.43 15.39
N THR A 279 10.59 -13.62 16.11
CA THR A 279 10.59 -13.59 17.59
C THR A 279 10.37 -12.22 18.22
N SER A 280 10.31 -11.11 17.46
CA SER A 280 10.25 -9.77 18.03
C SER A 280 8.98 -8.97 17.69
N GLY A 281 8.64 -7.99 18.53
CA GLY A 281 7.54 -7.04 18.30
C GLY A 281 7.68 -6.17 17.05
N GLY A 282 8.88 -6.08 16.44
CA GLY A 282 9.10 -5.38 15.18
C GLY A 282 8.51 -6.10 13.97
N ALA A 283 8.32 -7.42 14.05
CA ALA A 283 7.50 -8.14 13.09
C ALA A 283 6.03 -7.71 13.17
N VAL A 284 5.54 -7.41 14.38
CA VAL A 284 4.12 -7.06 14.61
C VAL A 284 3.78 -5.69 14.05
N SER A 285 4.66 -4.70 14.21
CA SER A 285 4.48 -3.38 13.57
C SER A 285 4.50 -3.49 12.05
N ALA A 286 5.51 -4.18 11.49
CA ALA A 286 5.62 -4.38 10.05
C ALA A 286 4.44 -5.17 9.46
N LEU A 287 3.97 -6.22 10.15
CA LEU A 287 2.76 -6.96 9.77
C LEU A 287 1.51 -6.08 9.80
N THR A 288 1.40 -5.19 10.80
CA THR A 288 0.27 -4.26 10.92
C THR A 288 0.27 -3.22 9.81
N SER A 289 1.42 -2.60 9.54
CA SER A 289 1.60 -1.63 8.47
C SER A 289 1.29 -2.26 7.11
N VAL A 290 1.79 -3.48 6.86
CA VAL A 290 1.47 -4.22 5.64
C VAL A 290 -0.01 -4.62 5.57
N ALA A 291 -0.63 -5.02 6.68
CA ALA A 291 -2.07 -5.32 6.70
C ALA A 291 -2.91 -4.08 6.36
N GLN A 292 -2.54 -2.90 6.87
CA GLN A 292 -3.21 -1.64 6.53
C GLN A 292 -3.08 -1.30 5.04
N VAL A 293 -1.89 -1.48 4.47
CA VAL A 293 -1.67 -1.35 3.02
C VAL A 293 -2.60 -2.31 2.26
N VAL A 294 -2.56 -3.60 2.58
CA VAL A 294 -3.35 -4.61 1.86
C VAL A 294 -4.86 -4.35 1.96
N MET A 295 -5.35 -3.97 3.14
CA MET A 295 -6.77 -3.66 3.33
C MET A 295 -7.20 -2.44 2.51
N GLY A 296 -6.44 -1.33 2.58
CA GLY A 296 -6.77 -0.12 1.82
C GLY A 296 -6.78 -0.38 0.31
N PHE A 297 -5.78 -1.09 -0.20
CA PHE A 297 -5.74 -1.46 -1.61
C PHE A 297 -6.88 -2.41 -2.01
N SER A 298 -7.27 -3.34 -1.15
CA SER A 298 -8.35 -4.29 -1.46
C SER A 298 -9.72 -3.61 -1.57
N GLU A 299 -10.01 -2.60 -0.74
CA GLU A 299 -11.24 -1.81 -0.83
C GLU A 299 -11.33 -1.04 -2.16
N LEU A 300 -10.19 -0.62 -2.68
CA LEU A 300 -10.10 0.16 -3.91
C LEU A 300 -10.22 -0.72 -5.15
N ILE A 301 -9.68 -1.92 -5.10
CA ILE A 301 -9.69 -2.85 -6.23
C ILE A 301 -11.03 -3.61 -6.32
N VAL A 302 -11.72 -3.80 -5.19
CA VAL A 302 -13.01 -4.51 -5.13
C VAL A 302 -14.10 -3.58 -4.56
N PRO A 303 -14.52 -2.53 -5.30
CA PRO A 303 -15.43 -1.53 -4.78
C PRO A 303 -16.80 -2.13 -4.45
N GLY A 304 -17.33 -1.77 -3.28
CA GLY A 304 -18.67 -2.19 -2.83
C GLY A 304 -18.73 -3.56 -2.14
N ILE A 305 -17.60 -4.25 -1.99
CA ILE A 305 -17.51 -5.44 -1.13
C ILE A 305 -16.75 -5.10 0.14
N ALA A 306 -17.28 -5.51 1.30
CA ALA A 306 -16.61 -5.26 2.57
C ALA A 306 -15.33 -6.11 2.68
N VAL A 307 -14.22 -5.49 3.06
CA VAL A 307 -12.96 -6.18 3.35
C VAL A 307 -12.94 -6.51 4.84
N ALA A 308 -12.84 -7.79 5.19
CA ALA A 308 -12.91 -8.21 6.59
C ALA A 308 -11.58 -7.91 7.33
N ASN A 309 -10.51 -8.58 6.93
CA ASN A 309 -9.16 -8.42 7.45
C ASN A 309 -8.15 -8.94 6.43
N ALA A 310 -6.93 -8.38 6.43
CA ALA A 310 -5.84 -8.91 5.63
C ALA A 310 -5.11 -10.03 6.37
N ALA A 311 -4.95 -11.19 5.73
CA ALA A 311 -4.08 -12.26 6.20
C ALA A 311 -2.65 -11.97 5.72
N VAL A 312 -1.82 -11.39 6.58
CA VAL A 312 -0.41 -11.09 6.28
C VAL A 312 0.50 -12.09 6.98
N GLY A 313 1.40 -12.70 6.22
CA GLY A 313 2.37 -13.66 6.73
C GLY A 313 3.79 -13.34 6.32
N PHE A 314 4.70 -13.27 7.29
CA PHE A 314 6.14 -13.19 7.05
C PHE A 314 6.80 -14.52 7.34
N SER A 315 7.70 -14.95 6.46
CA SER A 315 8.46 -16.19 6.65
C SER A 315 9.84 -16.06 6.00
N CYS A 316 10.73 -17.00 6.26
CA CYS A 316 12.04 -17.04 5.58
C CYS A 316 12.07 -18.13 4.51
N LEU A 317 12.79 -17.84 3.41
CA LEU A 317 12.87 -18.73 2.23
C LEU A 317 13.47 -20.10 2.54
N THR A 318 14.25 -20.23 3.62
CA THR A 318 14.80 -21.50 4.16
C THR A 318 14.87 -21.43 5.67
N THR A 319 14.97 -22.57 6.36
CA THR A 319 15.23 -22.64 7.80
C THR A 319 16.60 -22.04 8.11
N CYS A 320 16.58 -20.97 8.89
CA CYS A 320 17.57 -20.77 9.95
C CYS A 320 17.25 -21.77 11.07
#